data_AF-A0A7S0WZ73-F1
#
_entry.id   AF-A0A7S0WZ73-F1
#
_cell.length_a   1.000
_cell.length_b   1.000
_cell.length_c   1.000
_cell.angle_alpha   90.00
_cell.angle_beta   90.00
_cell.angle_gamma   90.00
#
_symmetry.space_group_name_H-M   'P 1'
#
loop_
_entity.id
_entity.type
_entity.pdbx_description
1 polymer ?
#
loop_
_entity_poly.entity_id
_entity_poly.type
_entity_poly.pdbx_seq_one_letter_code
_entity_poly.pdbx_strand_id
1 'polypeptide(L)'
;TVLVADLAGFPAMCDSTPPTAVCKFLHDLFCKFDVLVDKHAVFKVDTIGASYMVCGGLDEGAGEEGQQQPTAQGHSQRVFALAVDMVKAASKFKMPNGVEVKLRVGLHVGPAVSG
;
A
#
# COMPACT_ATOMS: atom_id res chain seq x y z
N THR A 1 11.85 -3.11 5.58
CA THR A 1 10.77 -2.29 6.21
C THR A 1 9.43 -2.80 5.76
N VAL A 2 8.47 -2.95 6.67
CA VAL A 2 7.09 -3.37 6.34
C VAL A 2 6.13 -2.21 6.57
N LEU A 3 5.16 -2.07 5.68
CA LEU A 3 4.04 -1.15 5.76
C LEU A 3 2.73 -1.92 5.64
N VAL A 4 1.79 -1.61 6.52
CA VAL A 4 0.41 -2.08 6.44
C VAL A 4 -0.49 -0.84 6.41
N ALA A 5 -1.33 -0.74 5.39
CA ALA A 5 -2.31 0.31 5.25
C ALA A 5 -3.72 -0.30 5.31
N ASP A 6 -4.61 0.28 6.11
CA ASP A 6 -5.97 -0.24 6.31
C ASP A 6 -7.02 0.87 6.20
N LEU A 7 -8.16 0.55 5.58
CA LEU A 7 -9.26 1.48 5.38
C LEU A 7 -10.13 1.60 6.63
N ALA A 8 -10.13 2.79 7.24
CA ALA A 8 -10.97 3.06 8.39
C ALA A 8 -12.45 3.12 8.00
N GLY A 9 -13.31 2.40 8.72
CA GLY A 9 -14.76 2.38 8.48
C GLY A 9 -15.20 1.44 7.36
N PHE A 10 -14.30 0.62 6.81
CA PHE A 10 -14.62 -0.36 5.77
C PHE A 10 -15.75 -1.34 6.16
N PRO A 11 -15.77 -1.96 7.36
CA PRO A 11 -16.86 -2.88 7.72
C PRO A 11 -18.25 -2.22 7.66
N ALA A 12 -18.38 -1.01 8.20
CA ALA A 12 -19.66 -0.27 8.18
C ALA A 12 -20.11 0.12 6.76
N MET A 13 -19.16 0.36 5.84
CA MET A 13 -19.46 0.62 4.43
C MET A 13 -20.00 -0.64 3.75
N CYS A 14 -19.46 -1.82 4.06
CA CYS A 14 -19.90 -3.09 3.49
C CYS A 14 -21.35 -3.44 3.85
N ASP A 15 -21.81 -3.07 5.05
CA ASP A 15 -23.18 -3.35 5.50
C ASP A 15 -24.26 -2.61 4.70
N SER A 16 -23.90 -1.48 4.10
CA SER A 16 -24.84 -0.57 3.43
C SER A 16 -24.62 -0.44 1.92
N THR A 17 -23.64 -1.16 1.36
CA THR A 17 -23.23 -1.01 -0.05
C THR A 17 -23.27 -2.36 -0.78
N PRO A 18 -23.79 -2.43 -2.02
CA PRO A 18 -23.76 -3.64 -2.82
C PRO A 18 -22.32 -4.16 -2.99
N PRO A 19 -22.08 -5.49 -2.91
CA PRO A 19 -20.73 -6.06 -3.02
C PRO A 19 -19.97 -5.66 -4.29
N THR A 20 -20.67 -5.54 -5.42
CA THR A 20 -20.08 -5.12 -6.70
C THR A 20 -19.51 -3.70 -6.63
N ALA A 21 -20.20 -2.77 -5.95
CA ALA A 21 -19.72 -1.42 -5.76
C ALA A 21 -18.53 -1.36 -4.79
N VAL A 22 -18.54 -2.19 -3.73
CA VAL A 22 -17.39 -2.32 -2.81
C VAL A 22 -16.15 -2.85 -3.54
N CYS A 23 -16.30 -3.93 -4.30
CA CYS A 23 -15.18 -4.52 -5.07
C CYS A 23 -14.61 -3.53 -6.09
N LYS A 24 -15.48 -2.79 -6.79
CA LYS A 24 -15.04 -1.77 -7.75
C LYS A 24 -14.26 -0.65 -7.05
N PHE A 25 -14.77 -0.14 -5.94
CA PHE A 25 -14.09 0.88 -5.14
C PHE A 25 -12.70 0.41 -4.66
N LEU A 26 -12.61 -0.81 -4.12
CA LEU A 26 -11.33 -1.38 -3.67
C LEU A 26 -10.36 -1.54 -4.84
N HIS A 27 -10.84 -2.04 -5.99
CA HIS A 27 -10.03 -2.19 -7.18
C HIS A 27 -9.45 -0.86 -7.64
N ASP A 28 -10.28 0.18 -7.81
CA ASP A 28 -9.83 1.49 -8.27
C ASP A 28 -8.81 2.11 -7.31
N LEU A 29 -9.01 1.94 -5.99
CA LEU A 29 -8.09 2.43 -4.98
C LEU A 29 -6.77 1.65 -4.97
N PHE A 30 -6.81 0.32 -5.03
CA PHE A 30 -5.61 -0.52 -5.00
C PHE A 30 -4.79 -0.39 -6.28
N CYS A 31 -5.42 -0.26 -7.45
CA CYS A 31 -4.71 0.09 -8.67
C CYS A 31 -3.99 1.44 -8.54
N LYS A 32 -4.57 2.40 -7.82
CA LYS A 32 -3.87 3.66 -7.54
C LYS A 32 -2.66 3.47 -6.63
N PHE A 33 -2.75 2.57 -5.65
CA PHE A 33 -1.62 2.22 -4.78
C PHE A 33 -0.54 1.44 -5.52
N ASP A 34 -0.90 0.53 -6.44
CA ASP A 34 0.05 -0.20 -7.28
C ASP A 34 0.96 0.77 -8.05
N VAL A 35 0.39 1.81 -8.68
CA VAL A 35 1.17 2.85 -9.39
C VAL A 35 2.14 3.59 -8.44
N LEU A 36 1.76 3.79 -7.17
CA LEU A 36 2.65 4.41 -6.19
C LEU A 36 3.75 3.45 -5.73
N VAL A 37 3.43 2.17 -5.56
CA VAL A 37 4.40 1.12 -5.23
C VAL A 37 5.51 1.09 -6.28
N ASP A 38 5.15 1.08 -7.56
CA ASP A 38 6.11 1.12 -8.68
C ASP A 38 6.96 2.39 -8.65
N LYS A 39 6.32 3.56 -8.46
CA LYS A 39 7.01 4.86 -8.38
C LYS A 39 8.07 4.88 -7.26
N HIS A 40 7.80 4.25 -6.14
CA HIS A 40 8.68 4.25 -4.96
C HIS A 40 9.64 3.06 -4.92
N ALA A 41 9.64 2.17 -5.93
CA ALA A 41 10.50 0.99 -6.00
C ALA A 41 10.49 0.18 -4.70
N VAL A 42 9.28 -0.24 -4.29
CA VAL A 42 9.02 -1.10 -3.15
C VAL A 42 8.14 -2.27 -3.58
N PHE A 43 8.11 -3.34 -2.81
CA PHE A 43 7.46 -4.58 -3.20
C PHE A 43 6.06 -4.70 -2.57
N LYS A 44 5.01 -4.86 -3.38
CA LYS A 44 3.68 -5.23 -2.88
C LYS A 44 3.70 -6.68 -2.41
N VAL A 45 3.40 -6.91 -1.14
CA VAL A 45 3.34 -8.26 -0.58
C VAL A 45 2.01 -8.92 -0.94
N ASP A 46 0.91 -8.37 -0.43
CA ASP A 46 -0.44 -8.88 -0.67
C ASP A 46 -1.50 -7.86 -0.22
N THR A 47 -2.76 -8.21 -0.45
CA THR A 47 -3.95 -7.54 0.08
C THR A 47 -4.76 -8.49 0.96
N ILE A 48 -5.22 -8.03 2.11
CA ILE A 48 -6.06 -8.81 3.02
C ILE A 48 -7.36 -8.04 3.25
N GLY A 49 -8.39 -8.36 2.47
CA GLY A 49 -9.65 -7.62 2.48
C GLY A 49 -9.44 -6.15 2.10
N ALA A 50 -9.58 -5.25 3.08
CA ALA A 50 -9.38 -3.80 2.90
C ALA A 50 -7.98 -3.32 3.27
N SER A 51 -7.11 -4.22 3.73
CA SER A 51 -5.74 -3.92 4.07
C SER A 51 -4.80 -4.17 2.89
N TYR A 52 -3.78 -3.32 2.75
CA TYR A 52 -2.78 -3.33 1.71
C TYR A 52 -1.38 -3.39 2.33
N MET A 53 -0.58 -4.40 1.96
CA MET A 53 0.72 -4.67 2.58
C MET A 53 1.87 -4.50 1.59
N VAL A 54 2.91 -3.79 2.03
CA VAL A 54 4.11 -3.49 1.23
C VAL A 54 5.35 -3.76 2.06
N CYS A 55 6.42 -4.20 1.41
CA CYS A 55 7.72 -4.34 2.02
C CYS A 55 8.80 -3.68 1.15
N GLY A 56 9.72 -2.96 1.79
CA GLY A 56 10.92 -2.40 1.17
C GLY A 56 12.17 -3.17 1.63
N GLY A 57 13.12 -3.36 0.72
CA GLY A 57 14.38 -4.08 0.95
C GLY A 57 14.38 -5.54 0.49
N LEU A 58 13.28 -6.03 -0.11
CA LEU A 58 13.21 -7.38 -0.72
C LEU A 58 13.89 -7.43 -2.11
N ASP A 59 13.82 -6.33 -2.87
CA ASP A 59 14.30 -6.28 -4.26
C ASP A 59 15.82 -6.07 -4.40
N GLU A 60 16.55 -5.96 -3.29
CA GLU A 60 18.00 -5.71 -3.28
C GLU A 60 18.83 -6.86 -3.88
N GLY A 61 18.19 -7.96 -4.28
CA GLY A 61 18.81 -9.11 -4.95
C GLY A 61 18.32 -9.41 -6.38
N ALA A 62 17.39 -8.63 -6.94
CA ALA A 62 16.80 -8.89 -8.27
C ALA A 62 17.29 -7.93 -9.37
N GLY A 63 18.43 -7.27 -9.17
CA GLY A 63 19.13 -6.58 -10.24
C GLY A 63 19.88 -7.59 -11.11
N GLU A 64 19.70 -7.51 -12.43
CA GLU A 64 20.69 -8.01 -13.39
C GLU A 64 22.09 -7.57 -12.94
N GLU A 65 23.07 -8.46 -13.03
CA GLU A 65 24.49 -8.19 -12.73
C GLU A 65 24.94 -6.88 -13.38
N GLY A 66 24.94 -5.77 -12.64
CA GLY A 66 25.40 -4.46 -13.14
C GLY A 66 24.55 -3.24 -12.78
N GLN A 67 23.30 -3.39 -12.33
CA GLN A 67 22.54 -2.24 -11.82
C GLN A 67 22.72 -2.11 -10.31
N GLN A 68 23.57 -1.16 -9.89
CA GLN A 68 23.66 -0.71 -8.50
C GLN A 68 22.29 -0.16 -8.08
N GLN A 69 21.42 -1.02 -7.56
CA GLN A 69 20.26 -0.55 -6.81
C GLN A 69 20.79 0.18 -5.57
N PRO A 70 20.18 1.33 -5.20
CA PRO A 70 20.63 2.09 -4.04
C PRO A 70 20.71 1.14 -2.87
N THR A 71 21.87 1.15 -2.23
CA THR A 71 22.29 0.31 -1.10
C THR A 71 21.17 0.02 -0.10
N ALA A 72 21.36 -0.97 0.77
CA ALA A 72 20.53 -1.24 1.96
C ALA A 72 20.11 0.01 2.79
N GLN A 73 20.73 1.17 2.53
CA GLN A 73 20.29 2.47 2.99
C GLN A 73 19.19 3.06 2.08
N GLY A 74 17.96 3.10 2.61
CA GLY A 74 16.90 3.93 2.05
C GLY A 74 15.55 3.23 1.88
N HIS A 75 15.48 1.91 2.08
CA HIS A 75 14.20 1.18 2.03
C HIS A 75 13.17 1.77 3.00
N SER A 76 13.58 2.26 4.16
CA SER A 76 12.69 2.90 5.15
C SER A 76 12.18 4.25 4.65
N GLN A 77 13.03 5.04 3.99
CA GLN A 77 12.67 6.34 3.41
C GLN A 77 11.69 6.18 2.25
N ARG A 78 11.94 5.21 1.34
CA ARG A 78 11.04 4.91 0.22
C ARG A 78 9.67 4.45 0.69
N VAL A 79 9.62 3.52 1.66
CA VAL A 79 8.35 3.06 2.23
C VAL A 79 7.62 4.17 2.99
N PHE A 80 8.33 5.06 3.69
CA PHE A 80 7.74 6.22 4.33
C PHE A 80 7.18 7.23 3.31
N ALA A 81 7.91 7.50 2.22
CA ALA A 81 7.45 8.37 1.14
C ALA A 81 6.21 7.80 0.44
N LEU A 82 6.18 6.47 0.22
CA LEU A 82 4.98 5.76 -0.24
C LEU A 82 3.81 5.98 0.72
N ALA A 83 4.00 5.81 2.04
CA ALA A 83 2.94 6.00 3.02
C ALA A 83 2.28 7.38 2.92
N VAL A 84 3.11 8.43 2.80
CA VAL A 84 2.63 9.81 2.63
C VAL A 84 1.84 9.98 1.33
N ASP A 85 2.33 9.44 0.22
CA ASP A 85 1.64 9.51 -1.07
C ASP A 85 0.34 8.68 -1.08
N MET A 86 0.30 7.54 -0.40
CA MET A 86 -0.91 6.71 -0.25
C MET A 86 -2.00 7.46 0.52
N VAL A 87 -1.67 8.10 1.64
CA VAL A 87 -2.64 8.91 2.41
C VAL A 87 -3.17 10.07 1.58
N LYS A 88 -2.29 10.77 0.85
CA LYS A 88 -2.69 11.86 -0.06
C LYS A 88 -3.57 11.36 -1.20
N ALA A 89 -3.23 10.22 -1.80
CA ALA A 89 -4.03 9.63 -2.87
C ALA A 89 -5.40 9.21 -2.35
N ALA A 90 -5.46 8.51 -1.21
CA ALA A 90 -6.70 8.06 -0.58
C ALA A 90 -7.64 9.22 -0.26
N SER A 91 -7.13 10.36 0.23
CA SER A 91 -7.95 11.54 0.53
C SER A 91 -8.72 12.11 -0.68
N LYS A 92 -8.33 11.75 -1.92
CA LYS A 92 -9.02 12.16 -3.15
C LYS A 92 -10.13 11.20 -3.55
N PHE A 93 -10.25 10.05 -2.90
CA PHE A 93 -11.30 9.08 -3.14
C PHE A 93 -12.46 9.30 -2.17
N LYS A 94 -13.66 8.98 -2.66
CA LYS A 94 -14.85 8.83 -1.83
C LYS A 94 -15.23 7.36 -1.80
N MET A 95 -15.63 6.89 -0.64
CA MET A 95 -16.29 5.61 -0.48
C MET A 95 -17.64 5.63 -1.23
N PRO A 96 -18.19 4.46 -1.60
CA PRO A 96 -19.51 4.37 -2.24
C PRO A 96 -20.66 5.04 -1.46
N ASN A 97 -20.53 5.13 -0.13
CA ASN A 97 -21.47 5.82 0.75
C ASN A 97 -21.26 7.36 0.80
N GLY A 98 -20.34 7.90 0.01
CA GLY A 98 -20.04 9.33 -0.10
C GLY A 98 -19.07 9.88 0.95
N VAL A 99 -18.64 9.06 1.92
CA VAL A 99 -17.69 9.45 2.97
C VAL A 99 -16.27 9.49 2.41
N GLU A 100 -15.46 10.45 2.88
CA GLU A 100 -14.05 10.52 2.50
C GLU A 100 -13.27 9.31 3.00
N VAL A 101 -12.38 8.80 2.16
CA VAL A 101 -11.54 7.67 2.52
C VAL A 101 -10.49 8.10 3.55
N LYS A 102 -10.50 7.42 4.70
CA LYS A 102 -9.48 7.56 5.73
C LYS A 102 -8.60 6.31 5.76
N LEU A 103 -7.30 6.52 5.61
CA LEU A 103 -6.30 5.45 5.61
C LEU A 103 -5.51 5.47 6.91
N ARG A 104 -5.42 4.33 7.59
CA ARG A 104 -4.51 4.11 8.73
C ARG A 104 -3.28 3.39 8.21
N VAL A 105 -2.09 3.92 8.47
CA VAL A 105 -0.84 3.32 7.98
C VAL A 105 0.09 3.04 9.17
N GLY A 106 0.49 1.79 9.32
CA GLY A 106 1.52 1.35 10.26
C GLY A 106 2.81 1.02 9.51
N LEU A 107 3.95 1.40 10.08
CA LEU A 107 5.28 1.08 9.55
C LEU A 107 6.15 0.44 10.64
N HIS A 108 6.94 -0.56 10.25
CA HIS A 108 7.95 -1.17 11.11
C HIS A 108 9.25 -1.42 10.34
N VAL A 109 10.40 -1.15 10.99
CA VAL A 109 11.73 -1.46 10.47
C VAL A 109 12.39 -2.50 11.37
N GLY A 110 12.79 -3.63 10.80
CA GLY A 110 13.45 -4.71 11.53
C GLY A 110 13.68 -5.92 10.62
N PRO A 111 14.36 -6.95 11.14
CA PRO A 111 14.55 -8.21 10.44
C PRO A 111 13.20 -8.89 10.18
N ALA A 112 13.10 -9.60 9.06
CA ALA A 112 11.93 -10.37 8.65
C ALA A 112 12.38 -11.62 7.89
N VAL A 113 11.49 -12.60 7.78
CA VAL A 113 11.70 -13.83 7.00
C VAL A 113 10.61 -13.88 5.94
N SER A 114 11.01 -14.19 4.70
CA SER A 114 10.10 -14.52 3.58
C SER A 114 10.30 -15.98 3.18
N GLY A 115 9.24 -16.64 2.74
CA GLY A 115 9.24 -18.02 2.25
C GLY A 115 8.19 -18.23 1.19
#